data_AF-A0A9D4T8J3-F1
#
_entry.id   AF-A0A9D4T8J3-F1
#
_cell.length_a   1.000
_cell.length_b   1.000
_cell.length_c   1.000
_cell.angle_alpha   90.00
_cell.angle_beta   90.00
_cell.angle_gamma   90.00
#
_symmetry.space_group_name_H-M   'P 1'
#
loop_
_entity.id
_entity.type
_entity.pdbx_description
1 polymer ?
#
loop_
_entity_poly.entity_id
_entity_poly.type
_entity_poly.pdbx_seq_one_letter_code
_entity_poly.pdbx_strand_id
1 'polypeptide(L)'
;MACRYRASTHFRPETSPTERAQRLTALATNIGARVREAVEQQQRDAGPLAFWLANASELLHFLRQDRHLSAYTLDAQDLLTEALQLAFRQLVSAQRRELAQALPRAFLSPDTATDAPIGECPFAGENIV
;
A
#
# COMPACT_ATOMS: atom_id res chain seq x y z
N MET A 1 1.51 19.72 -7.84
CA MET A 1 1.01 21.12 -7.83
C MET A 1 1.85 22.07 -6.95
N ALA A 2 2.05 21.79 -5.65
CA ALA A 2 2.81 22.68 -4.75
C ALA A 2 4.27 22.94 -5.17
N CYS A 3 5.00 21.92 -5.67
CA CYS A 3 6.37 22.08 -6.15
C CYS A 3 6.49 23.02 -7.36
N ARG A 4 5.56 22.92 -8.32
CA ARG A 4 5.50 23.85 -9.48
C ARG A 4 5.16 25.28 -9.07
N TYR A 5 4.24 25.46 -8.12
CA TYR A 5 3.92 26.79 -7.60
C TYR A 5 5.14 27.43 -6.91
N ARG A 6 5.86 26.68 -6.08
CA ARG A 6 7.11 27.14 -5.45
C ARG A 6 8.26 27.38 -6.44
N ALA A 7 8.27 26.65 -7.56
CA ALA A 7 9.24 26.86 -8.64
C ALA A 7 8.86 28.01 -9.58
N SER A 8 7.64 28.56 -9.50
CA SER A 8 7.20 29.68 -10.33
C SER A 8 7.76 31.03 -9.82
N THR A 9 7.90 31.99 -10.73
CA THR A 9 8.35 33.37 -10.43
C THR A 9 7.37 34.17 -9.55
N HIS A 10 6.15 33.66 -9.32
CA HIS A 10 5.17 34.28 -8.44
C HIS A 10 5.43 34.03 -6.94
N PHE A 11 6.23 33.02 -6.59
CA PHE A 11 6.56 32.73 -5.20
C PHE A 11 7.86 33.46 -4.81
N ARG A 12 7.72 34.64 -4.18
CA ARG A 12 8.80 35.53 -3.71
C ARG A 12 9.81 35.92 -4.82
N PRO A 13 9.51 36.98 -5.60
CA PRO A 13 10.39 37.45 -6.69
C PRO A 13 11.77 37.92 -6.22
N GLU A 14 11.93 38.26 -4.94
CA GLU A 14 13.19 38.69 -4.30
C GLU A 14 14.20 37.55 -4.07
N THR A 15 13.80 36.29 -4.24
CA THR A 15 14.63 35.13 -3.88
C THR A 15 15.54 34.73 -5.04
N SER A 16 16.85 34.62 -4.78
CA SER A 16 17.81 34.22 -5.81
C SER A 16 17.46 32.83 -6.39
N PRO A 17 17.77 32.57 -7.68
CA PRO A 17 17.52 31.26 -8.30
C PRO A 17 18.15 30.09 -7.53
N THR A 18 19.34 30.30 -6.98
CA THR A 18 20.08 29.31 -6.18
C THR A 18 19.36 28.96 -4.88
N GLU A 19 18.87 29.96 -4.15
CA GLU A 19 18.16 29.73 -2.89
C GLU A 19 16.79 29.07 -3.12
N ARG A 20 16.12 29.38 -4.24
CA ARG A 20 14.90 28.68 -4.66
C ARG A 20 15.16 27.20 -4.94
N ALA A 21 16.26 26.88 -5.63
CA ALA A 21 16.65 25.50 -5.88
C ALA A 21 16.94 24.74 -4.57
N GLN A 22 17.75 25.33 -3.67
CA GLN A 22 18.06 24.71 -2.37
C GLN A 22 16.81 24.44 -1.52
N ARG A 23 15.91 25.42 -1.42
CA ARG A 23 14.63 25.27 -0.68
C ARG A 23 13.71 24.22 -1.32
N LEU A 24 13.76 24.05 -2.64
CA LEU A 24 13.01 23.03 -3.36
C LEU A 24 13.59 21.64 -3.07
N THR A 25 14.90 21.47 -3.20
CA THR A 25 15.60 20.21 -2.90
C THR A 25 15.36 19.77 -1.46
N ALA A 26 15.50 20.69 -0.50
CA ALA A 26 15.24 20.39 0.91
C ALA A 26 13.78 19.99 1.16
N LEU A 27 12.82 20.65 0.50
CA LEU A 27 11.41 20.25 0.61
C LEU A 27 11.18 18.85 0.04
N ALA A 28 11.64 18.60 -1.18
CA ALA A 28 11.41 17.33 -1.85
C ALA A 28 12.01 16.17 -1.05
N THR A 29 13.23 16.34 -0.56
CA THR A 29 13.93 15.35 0.27
C THR A 29 13.19 15.07 1.57
N ASN A 30 12.71 16.13 2.25
CA ASN A 30 11.87 15.96 3.45
C ASN A 30 10.57 15.21 3.14
N ILE A 31 9.91 15.48 2.02
CA ILE A 31 8.70 14.75 1.62
C ILE A 31 9.04 13.28 1.37
N GLY A 32 10.09 12.98 0.61
CA GLY A 32 10.53 11.61 0.34
C GLY A 32 10.83 10.84 1.63
N ALA A 33 11.54 11.47 2.57
CA ALA A 33 11.85 10.88 3.88
C ALA A 33 10.58 10.58 4.70
N ARG A 34 9.62 11.52 4.73
CA ARG A 34 8.34 11.34 5.44
C ARG A 34 7.50 10.21 4.84
N VAL A 35 7.48 10.08 3.51
CA VAL A 35 6.79 8.97 2.83
C VAL A 35 7.45 7.64 3.19
N ARG A 36 8.78 7.56 3.16
CA ARG A 36 9.51 6.34 3.55
C ARG A 36 9.22 5.95 5.00
N GLU A 37 9.32 6.90 5.93
CA GLU A 37 9.00 6.71 7.35
C GLU A 37 7.56 6.21 7.54
N ALA A 38 6.59 6.77 6.83
CA ALA A 38 5.20 6.33 6.91
C ALA A 38 5.00 4.90 6.41
N VAL A 39 5.72 4.47 5.38
CA VAL A 39 5.69 3.08 4.89
C VAL A 39 6.34 2.14 5.91
N GLU A 40 7.49 2.51 6.49
CA GLU A 40 8.20 1.71 7.49
C GLU A 40 7.34 1.40 8.73
N GLN A 41 6.44 2.32 9.09
CA GLN A 41 5.52 2.17 10.22
C GLN A 41 4.33 1.23 9.95
N GLN A 42 4.00 0.95 8.67
CA GLN A 42 2.75 0.28 8.27
C GLN A 42 2.92 -1.21 7.90
N GLN A 43 3.84 -1.92 8.54
CA GLN A 43 4.35 -3.23 8.06
C GLN A 43 3.33 -4.37 7.89
N ARG A 44 2.11 -4.24 8.42
CA ARG A 44 1.13 -5.33 8.48
C ARG A 44 -0.22 -5.03 7.85
N ASP A 45 -0.51 -3.76 7.55
CA ASP A 45 -1.82 -3.36 7.05
C ASP A 45 -1.77 -3.11 5.53
N ALA A 46 -2.49 -3.93 4.77
CA ALA A 46 -2.51 -3.87 3.32
C ALA A 46 -3.10 -2.54 2.80
N GLY A 47 -4.07 -1.95 3.51
CA GLY A 47 -4.74 -0.72 3.08
C GLY A 47 -3.79 0.48 3.01
N PRO A 48 -3.16 0.88 4.12
CA PRO A 48 -2.17 1.95 4.17
C PRO A 48 -0.97 1.69 3.25
N LEU A 49 -0.51 0.44 3.13
CA LEU A 49 0.59 0.09 2.22
C LEU A 49 0.22 0.31 0.75
N ALA A 50 -0.98 -0.09 0.32
CA ALA A 50 -1.47 0.17 -1.03
C ALA A 50 -1.65 1.67 -1.30
N PHE A 51 -2.17 2.42 -0.32
CA PHE A 51 -2.29 3.87 -0.38
C PHE A 51 -0.92 4.54 -0.60
N TRP A 52 0.06 4.21 0.23
CA TRP A 52 1.40 4.81 0.11
C TRP A 52 2.12 4.37 -1.17
N LEU A 53 1.96 3.11 -1.60
CA LEU A 53 2.50 2.61 -2.86
C LEU A 53 1.97 3.40 -4.07
N ALA A 54 0.67 3.66 -4.11
CA ALA A 54 0.05 4.45 -5.18
C ALA A 54 0.55 5.91 -5.18
N ASN A 55 0.47 6.58 -4.02
CA ASN A 55 0.87 7.99 -3.92
C ASN A 55 2.37 8.21 -4.14
N ALA A 56 3.22 7.33 -3.61
CA ALA A 56 4.67 7.41 -3.84
C ALA A 56 5.01 7.20 -5.32
N SER A 57 4.28 6.33 -6.03
CA SER A 57 4.49 6.06 -7.46
C SER A 57 4.16 7.29 -8.29
N GLU A 58 3.01 7.91 -8.01
CA GLU A 58 2.58 9.13 -8.69
C GLU A 58 3.52 10.31 -8.40
N LEU A 59 3.95 10.47 -7.15
CA LEU A 59 4.90 11.51 -6.77
C LEU A 59 6.27 11.31 -7.43
N LEU A 60 6.80 10.09 -7.43
CA LEU A 60 8.05 9.76 -8.10
C LEU A 60 7.96 10.03 -9.60
N HIS A 61 6.86 9.60 -10.22
CA HIS A 61 6.60 9.85 -11.64
C HIS A 61 6.55 11.36 -11.93
N PHE A 62 5.83 12.13 -11.12
CA PHE A 62 5.75 13.58 -11.24
C PHE A 62 7.13 14.25 -11.14
N LEU A 63 7.96 13.84 -10.17
CA LEU A 63 9.31 14.39 -9.99
C LEU A 63 10.22 14.07 -11.18
N ARG A 64 10.14 12.85 -11.73
CA ARG A 64 10.94 12.43 -12.89
C ARG A 64 10.52 13.11 -14.19
N GLN A 65 9.22 13.29 -14.40
CA GLN A 65 8.66 13.82 -15.64
C GLN A 65 8.95 15.33 -15.81
N ASP A 66 9.07 16.08 -14.71
CA ASP A 66 9.31 17.51 -14.75
C ASP A 66 10.81 17.80 -14.83
N ARG A 67 11.31 18.15 -16.04
CA ARG A 67 12.73 18.44 -16.30
C ARG A 67 13.34 19.44 -15.31
N HIS A 68 12.58 20.43 -14.87
CA HIS A 68 13.09 21.45 -13.96
C HIS A 68 13.15 20.96 -12.52
N LEU A 69 12.27 20.05 -12.11
CA LEU A 69 12.28 19.51 -10.75
C LEU A 69 13.19 18.28 -10.64
N SER A 70 13.26 17.46 -11.68
CA SER A 70 13.98 16.18 -11.68
C SER A 70 15.46 16.35 -11.29
N ALA A 71 16.13 17.35 -11.86
CA ALA A 71 17.53 17.65 -11.58
C ALA A 71 17.81 18.07 -10.12
N TYR A 72 16.83 18.63 -9.42
CA TYR A 72 16.98 19.11 -8.04
C TYR A 72 16.39 18.15 -6.99
N THR A 73 15.83 17.02 -7.41
CA THR A 73 15.07 16.12 -6.54
C THR A 73 15.56 14.69 -6.57
N LEU A 74 16.80 14.44 -7.01
CA LEU A 74 17.40 13.11 -7.11
C LEU A 74 17.30 12.34 -5.77
N ASP A 75 17.73 12.94 -4.66
CA ASP A 75 17.65 12.31 -3.32
C ASP A 75 16.22 11.94 -2.93
N ALA A 76 15.25 12.80 -3.26
CA ALA A 76 13.84 12.51 -3.02
C ALA A 76 13.33 11.35 -3.88
N GLN A 77 13.79 11.25 -5.13
CA GLN A 77 13.43 10.16 -6.04
C GLN A 77 13.98 8.81 -5.54
N ASP A 78 15.19 8.81 -4.98
CA ASP A 78 15.80 7.60 -4.40
C ASP A 78 15.02 7.15 -3.15
N LEU A 79 14.73 8.08 -2.23
CA LEU A 79 13.91 7.81 -1.05
C LEU A 79 12.51 7.28 -1.41
N LEU A 80 11.87 7.84 -2.43
CA LEU A 80 10.58 7.36 -2.91
C LEU A 80 10.69 5.98 -3.57
N THR A 81 11.78 5.71 -4.29
CA THR A 81 12.03 4.39 -4.89
C THR A 81 12.21 3.32 -3.81
N GLU A 82 12.95 3.62 -2.74
CA GLU A 82 13.07 2.74 -1.58
C GLU A 82 11.70 2.49 -0.92
N ALA A 83 10.92 3.55 -0.69
CA ALA A 83 9.59 3.47 -0.10
C ALA A 83 8.64 2.59 -0.94
N LEU A 84 8.68 2.70 -2.28
CA LEU A 84 7.91 1.87 -3.20
C LEU A 84 8.24 0.39 -3.08
N GLN A 85 9.54 0.07 -3.10
CA GLN A 85 10.01 -1.31 -2.99
C GLN A 85 9.63 -1.92 -1.64
N LEU A 86 9.73 -1.13 -0.57
CA LEU A 86 9.34 -1.54 0.77
C LEU A 86 7.83 -1.79 0.86
N ALA A 87 7.01 -0.83 0.41
CA ALA A 87 5.56 -0.91 0.44
C ALA A 87 5.05 -2.12 -0.35
N PHE A 88 5.58 -2.35 -1.55
CA PHE A 88 5.21 -3.50 -2.38
C PHE A 88 5.55 -4.82 -1.69
N ARG A 89 6.76 -4.94 -1.13
CA ARG A 89 7.20 -6.16 -0.44
C ARG A 89 6.30 -6.47 0.77
N GLN A 90 6.00 -5.45 1.57
CA GLN A 90 5.15 -5.60 2.75
C GLN A 90 3.69 -5.92 2.37
N LEU A 91 3.17 -5.28 1.32
CA LEU A 91 1.82 -5.54 0.81
C LEU A 91 1.66 -7.00 0.34
N VAL A 92 2.62 -7.49 -0.46
CA VAL A 92 2.64 -8.89 -0.90
C VAL A 92 2.70 -9.84 0.30
N SER A 93 3.52 -9.52 1.31
CA SER A 93 3.58 -10.32 2.53
C SER A 93 2.27 -10.30 3.33
N ALA A 94 1.59 -9.16 3.41
CA ALA A 94 0.29 -9.04 4.08
C ALA A 94 -0.77 -9.87 3.36
N GLN A 95 -0.86 -9.75 2.02
CA GLN A 95 -1.82 -10.50 1.22
C GLN A 95 -1.59 -12.01 1.30
N ARG A 96 -0.32 -12.45 1.22
CA ARG A 96 0.02 -13.88 1.37
C ARG A 96 -0.42 -14.43 2.72
N ARG A 97 -0.26 -13.66 3.80
CA ARG A 97 -0.66 -14.05 5.15
C ARG A 97 -2.18 -14.16 5.27
N GLU A 98 -2.92 -13.18 4.75
CA GLU A 98 -4.38 -13.22 4.74
C GLU A 98 -4.91 -14.42 3.95
N LEU A 99 -4.36 -14.66 2.75
CA LEU A 99 -4.72 -15.82 1.94
C LEU A 99 -4.40 -17.13 2.65
N ALA A 100 -3.21 -17.26 3.26
CA ALA A 100 -2.83 -18.47 4.00
C ALA A 100 -3.75 -18.76 5.19
N GLN A 101 -4.37 -17.75 5.80
CA GLN A 101 -5.33 -17.92 6.89
C GLN A 101 -6.75 -18.21 6.38
N ALA A 102 -7.15 -17.61 5.27
CA ALA A 102 -8.50 -17.74 4.71
C ALA A 102 -8.68 -19.05 3.91
N LEU A 103 -7.67 -19.48 3.15
CA LEU A 103 -7.77 -20.67 2.27
C LEU A 103 -8.16 -21.94 3.05
N PRO A 104 -7.48 -22.30 4.16
CA PRO A 104 -7.84 -23.50 4.92
C PRO A 104 -9.27 -23.43 5.44
N ARG A 105 -9.75 -22.26 5.87
CA ARG A 105 -11.13 -22.08 6.34
C ARG A 105 -12.15 -22.24 5.21
N ALA A 106 -11.84 -21.74 4.03
CA ALA A 106 -12.75 -21.79 2.89
C ALA A 106 -12.84 -23.18 2.24
N PHE A 107 -11.74 -23.95 2.24
CA PHE A 107 -11.64 -25.19 1.46
C PHE A 107 -11.47 -26.48 2.29
N LEU A 108 -11.11 -26.39 3.58
CA LEU A 108 -10.90 -27.56 4.46
C LEU A 108 -11.90 -27.64 5.60
N SER A 109 -12.86 -26.71 5.70
CA SER A 109 -14.01 -26.90 6.59
C SER A 109 -14.88 -27.99 5.96
N PRO A 110 -14.94 -29.22 6.53
CA PRO A 110 -15.89 -30.19 6.04
C PRO A 110 -17.29 -29.61 6.23
N ASP A 111 -18.17 -29.77 5.25
CA ASP A 111 -19.60 -29.54 5.43
C ASP A 111 -20.07 -30.44 6.58
N THR A 112 -20.09 -29.93 7.82
CA THR A 112 -20.55 -30.68 8.99
C THR A 112 -22.08 -30.77 9.02
N ALA A 113 -22.71 -31.04 7.89
CA ALA A 113 -24.16 -31.15 7.76
C ALA A 113 -24.58 -32.08 6.61
N THR A 114 -23.95 -33.25 6.43
CA THR A 114 -24.56 -34.33 5.64
C THR A 114 -24.21 -35.74 6.14
N ASP A 115 -24.12 -35.92 7.46
CA ASP A 115 -24.19 -37.26 8.07
C ASP A 115 -25.24 -37.26 9.20
N ALA A 116 -26.51 -37.06 8.81
CA ALA A 116 -27.61 -37.58 9.60
C ALA A 116 -27.69 -39.09 9.30
N PRO A 117 -27.63 -39.98 10.29
CA PRO A 117 -27.73 -41.41 10.05
C PRO A 117 -29.08 -41.73 9.41
N ILE A 118 -29.04 -42.20 8.16
CA ILE A 118 -30.17 -42.82 7.48
C ILE A 118 -30.35 -44.20 8.12
N GLY A 119 -31.18 -44.30 9.16
CA GLY A 119 -31.40 -45.59 9.81
C GLY A 119 -32.33 -45.50 11.00
N GLU A 120 -33.64 -45.52 10.72
CA GLU A 120 -34.61 -46.48 11.29
C GLU A 120 -36.03 -46.04 10.89
N CYS A 121 -36.60 -46.70 9.89
CA CYS A 121 -38.03 -46.68 9.64
C CYS A 121 -38.70 -47.71 10.56
N PRO A 122 -39.66 -47.35 11.43
CA PRO A 122 -40.44 -48.34 12.15
C PRO A 122 -41.74 -48.58 11.37
N PHE A 123 -41.79 -49.62 10.54
CA PHE A 123 -43.07 -50.18 10.09
C PHE A 123 -43.03 -51.70 10.03
N ALA A 124 -44.18 -52.28 10.41
CA ALA A 124 -44.56 -53.69 10.52
C ALA A 124 -44.02 -54.43 11.76
N GLY A 125 -44.84 -55.00 12.65
CA GLY A 125 -46.29 -55.17 12.71
C GLY A 125 -46.68 -56.09 13.88
N GLU A 126 -47.97 -56.06 14.23
CA GLU A 126 -48.79 -57.14 14.83
C GLU A 126 -48.25 -58.08 15.92
N ASN A 127 -48.90 -58.03 17.10
CA ASN A 127 -49.53 -59.18 17.79
C ASN A 127 -50.27 -58.62 19.04
N ILE A 128 -51.60 -58.56 19.06
CA ILE A 128 -52.52 -59.59 19.59
C ILE A 128 -52.04 -60.17 20.92
N VAL A 129 -52.54 -59.63 22.04
CA VAL A 129 -53.45 -60.29 23.01
C VAL A 129 -54.27 -59.21 23.71
#